data_AF-A0A2W5S8Z5-F1
#
_entry.id   AF-A0A2W5S8Z5-F1
#
_cell.length_a   1.000
_cell.length_b   1.000
_cell.length_c   1.000
_cell.angle_alpha   90.00
_cell.angle_beta   90.00
_cell.angle_gamma   90.00
#
_symmetry.space_group_name_H-M   'P 1'
#
loop_
_entity.id
_entity.type
_entity.pdbx_description
1 polymer ?
#
loop_
_entity_poly.entity_id
_entity_poly.type
_entity_poly.pdbx_seq_one_letter_code
_entity_poly.pdbx_strand_id
1 'polypeptide(L)'
;MTFEEWRRNEGLSYDALARRFGLSSATHARRYALGVVEVPADLKEQIIEATAGAVSLADFHGQRLALTRHRRRRVPLAVAEASPQ
;
A
#
# COMPACT_ATOMS: atom_id res chain seq x y z
N MET A 1 6.43 -9.16 -5.84
CA MET A 1 4.97 -9.40 -5.81
C MET A 1 4.41 -8.50 -4.74
N THR A 2 3.34 -7.76 -5.01
CA THR A 2 2.84 -6.77 -4.05
C THR A 2 2.04 -7.42 -2.92
N PHE A 3 1.91 -6.72 -1.79
CA PHE A 3 1.20 -7.25 -0.62
C PHE A 3 -0.29 -7.54 -0.92
N GLU A 4 -0.93 -6.72 -1.74
CA GLU A 4 -2.31 -6.96 -2.20
C GLU A 4 -2.42 -8.17 -3.13
N GLU A 5 -1.44 -8.41 -4.01
CA GLU A 5 -1.43 -9.59 -4.88
C GLU A 5 -1.25 -10.87 -4.07
N TRP A 6 -0.32 -10.87 -3.11
CA TRP A 6 -0.15 -12.00 -2.20
C TRP A 6 -1.45 -12.31 -1.44
N ARG A 7 -2.09 -11.29 -0.86
CA ARG A 7 -3.38 -11.45 -0.16
C ARG A 7 -4.44 -12.09 -1.08
N ARG A 8 -4.51 -11.67 -2.35
CA ARG A 8 -5.46 -12.22 -3.33
C ARG A 8 -5.17 -13.68 -3.66
N ASN A 9 -3.90 -14.03 -3.84
CA ASN A 9 -3.51 -15.41 -4.11
C ASN A 9 -3.83 -16.36 -2.95
N GLU A 10 -3.67 -15.86 -1.72
CA GLU A 10 -4.06 -16.59 -0.50
C GLU A 10 -5.59 -16.63 -0.28
N GLY A 11 -6.38 -15.92 -1.09
CA GLY A 11 -7.83 -15.85 -0.93
C GLY A 11 -8.28 -15.13 0.35
N LEU A 12 -7.40 -14.35 0.99
CA LEU A 12 -7.67 -13.75 2.29
C LEU A 12 -8.57 -12.52 2.16
N SER A 13 -9.64 -12.44 2.93
CA SER A 13 -10.37 -11.17 3.10
C SER A 13 -9.52 -10.15 3.88
N TYR A 14 -9.86 -8.86 3.80
CA TYR A 14 -9.15 -7.84 4.61
C TYR A 14 -9.36 -8.03 6.11
N ASP A 15 -10.48 -8.64 6.52
CA ASP A 15 -10.74 -8.99 7.91
C ASP A 15 -9.84 -10.16 8.37
N ALA A 16 -9.71 -11.20 7.55
CA ALA A 16 -8.78 -12.30 7.81
C ALA A 16 -7.33 -11.81 7.84
N LEU A 17 -6.97 -10.88 6.95
CA LEU A 17 -5.66 -10.24 6.93
C LEU A 17 -5.41 -9.44 8.22
N ALA A 18 -6.40 -8.67 8.68
CA ALA A 18 -6.30 -7.92 9.91
C ALA A 18 -6.06 -8.84 11.11
N ARG A 19 -6.82 -9.94 11.22
CA ARG A 19 -6.66 -10.94 12.28
C ARG A 19 -5.28 -11.61 12.23
N ARG A 20 -4.81 -11.98 11.04
CA ARG A 20 -3.51 -12.66 10.83
C ARG A 20 -2.33 -11.81 11.32
N PHE A 21 -2.43 -10.50 11.20
CA PHE A 21 -1.37 -9.55 11.57
C PHE A 21 -1.72 -8.70 12.80
N GLY A 22 -2.71 -9.10 13.60
CA GLY A 22 -3.06 -8.41 14.84
C GLY A 22 -3.55 -6.96 14.68
N LEU A 23 -4.10 -6.60 13.52
CA LEU A 23 -4.61 -5.26 13.23
C LEU A 23 -6.02 -5.09 13.78
N SER A 24 -6.28 -3.94 14.41
CA SER A 24 -7.59 -3.63 15.01
C SER A 24 -8.71 -3.40 13.98
N SER A 25 -8.40 -3.29 12.69
CA SER A 25 -9.40 -2.98 11.65
C SER A 25 -9.04 -3.53 10.28
N ALA A 26 -10.02 -4.14 9.62
CA ALA A 26 -9.97 -4.48 8.19
C ALA A 26 -9.69 -3.27 7.29
N THR A 27 -10.09 -2.07 7.73
CA THR A 27 -9.79 -0.83 6.99
C THR A 27 -8.30 -0.51 7.02
N HIS A 28 -7.62 -0.71 8.15
CA HIS A 28 -6.17 -0.56 8.22
C HIS A 28 -5.46 -1.60 7.37
N ALA A 29 -5.87 -2.87 7.48
CA ALA A 29 -5.33 -3.94 6.65
C ALA A 29 -5.45 -3.62 5.15
N ARG A 30 -6.61 -3.11 4.71
CA ARG A 30 -6.83 -2.66 3.33
C ARG A 30 -5.92 -1.51 2.93
N ARG A 31 -5.78 -0.49 3.78
CA ARG A 31 -4.93 0.67 3.47
C ARG A 31 -3.45 0.29 3.35
N TYR A 32 -2.99 -0.65 4.18
CA TYR A 32 -1.64 -1.21 4.09
C TYR A 32 -1.45 -2.05 2.82
N ALA A 33 -2.37 -2.98 2.54
CA ALA A 33 -2.31 -3.83 1.34
C ALA A 33 -2.26 -3.00 0.04
N LEU A 34 -3.02 -1.91 -0.02
CA LEU A 34 -3.08 -1.00 -1.17
C LEU A 34 -1.96 0.05 -1.21
N GLY A 35 -1.08 0.10 -0.20
CA GLY A 35 -0.02 1.11 -0.10
C GLY A 35 -0.53 2.54 0.07
N VAL A 36 -1.77 2.73 0.55
CA VAL A 36 -2.38 4.06 0.78
C VAL A 36 -1.73 4.76 1.96
N VAL A 37 -1.29 3.99 2.96
CA VAL A 37 -0.58 4.45 4.15
C VAL A 37 0.67 3.62 4.33
N GLU A 38 1.67 4.20 4.99
CA GLU A 38 2.91 3.50 5.26
C GLU A 38 2.74 2.41 6.31
N VAL A 39 3.25 1.21 6.02
CA VAL A 39 3.28 0.09 6.96
C VAL A 39 4.42 0.32 7.96
N PRO A 40 4.17 0.20 9.27
CA PRO A 40 5.21 0.26 10.31
C PRO A 40 6.36 -0.73 10.04
N ALA A 41 7.57 -0.41 10.49
CA ALA A 41 8.76 -1.24 10.25
C ALA A 41 8.60 -2.67 10.78
N ASP A 42 8.19 -2.81 12.04
CA ASP A 42 7.98 -4.12 12.68
C ASP A 42 6.93 -4.96 11.93
N LEU A 43 5.88 -4.31 11.42
CA LEU A 43 4.84 -5.00 10.66
C LEU A 43 5.32 -5.40 9.26
N LYS A 44 6.21 -4.63 8.63
CA LYS A 44 6.85 -5.02 7.36
C LYS A 44 7.67 -6.30 7.55
N GLU A 45 8.45 -6.38 8.62
CA GLU A 45 9.26 -7.58 8.94
C GLU A 45 8.37 -8.80 9.15
N GLN A 46 7.31 -8.66 9.96
CA GLN A 46 6.33 -9.73 10.17
C GLN A 46 5.66 -10.19 8.87
N ILE A 47 5.32 -9.27 7.96
CA ILE A 47 4.73 -9.62 6.66
C ILE A 47 5.77 -10.35 5.79
N ILE A 48 7.01 -9.87 5.74
CA ILE A 48 8.07 -10.52 4.94
C ILE A 48 8.30 -11.95 5.45
N GLU A 49 8.37 -12.15 6.76
CA GLU A 49 8.51 -13.47 7.37
C GLU A 49 7.30 -14.37 7.09
N ALA A 50 6.08 -13.87 7.34
CA ALA A 50 4.84 -14.63 7.14
C ALA A 50 4.57 -14.99 5.66
N THR A 51 5.19 -14.26 4.73
CA THR A 51 5.09 -14.50 3.28
C THR A 51 6.29 -15.30 2.75
N ALA A 52 7.22 -15.74 3.61
CA ALA A 52 8.47 -16.38 3.24
C ALA A 52 9.27 -15.58 2.18
N GLY A 53 9.25 -14.24 2.28
CA GLY A 53 9.92 -13.34 1.36
C GLY A 53 9.20 -13.11 0.02
N ALA A 54 7.99 -13.65 -0.19
CA ALA A 54 7.22 -13.40 -1.40
C ALA A 54 6.86 -11.92 -1.58
N VAL A 55 6.68 -11.20 -0.46
CA VAL A 55 6.58 -9.74 -0.41
C VAL A 55 7.87 -9.18 0.16
N SER A 56 8.50 -8.22 -0.52
CA SER A 56 9.76 -7.60 -0.09
C SER A 56 9.59 -6.13 0.32
N LEU A 57 10.60 -5.55 0.96
CA LEU A 57 10.66 -4.10 1.26
C LEU A 57 10.56 -3.24 -0.02
N ALA A 58 11.15 -3.72 -1.12
CA ALA A 58 11.09 -3.05 -2.41
C ALA A 58 9.66 -3.02 -2.97
N ASP A 59 8.87 -4.07 -2.75
CA ASP A 59 7.46 -4.12 -3.17
C ASP A 59 6.63 -3.07 -2.42
N PHE A 60 6.82 -2.92 -1.10
CA PHE A 60 6.14 -1.86 -0.32
C PHE A 60 6.50 -0.46 -0.84
N HIS A 61 7.78 -0.23 -1.15
CA HIS A 61 8.23 1.04 -1.72
C HIS A 61 7.60 1.29 -3.11
N GLY A 62 7.61 0.25 -3.96
CA GLY A 62 7.03 0.28 -5.30
C GLY A 62 5.53 0.59 -5.30
N GLN A 63 4.75 -0.04 -4.42
CA GLN A 63 3.32 0.24 -4.24
C GLN A 63 3.07 1.71 -3.90
N ARG A 64 3.85 2.27 -2.98
CA ARG A 64 3.71 3.67 -2.55
C ARG A 64 4.06 4.66 -3.67
N LEU A 65 5.12 4.37 -4.44
CA LEU A 65 5.49 5.18 -5.61
C LEU A 65 4.40 5.14 -6.68
N ALA A 66 3.82 3.97 -6.96
CA ALA A 66 2.75 3.82 -7.94
C ALA A 66 1.51 4.66 -7.56
N LEU A 67 1.13 4.65 -6.28
CA LEU A 67 0.03 5.48 -5.76
C LEU A 67 0.33 6.98 -5.90
N THR A 68 1.55 7.40 -5.56
CA THR A 68 1.99 8.80 -5.64
C THR A 68 1.98 9.30 -7.09
N ARG A 69 2.46 8.48 -8.04
CA ARG A 69 2.41 8.79 -9.48
C ARG A 69 0.96 8.92 -9.97
N HIS A 70 0.08 8.03 -9.55
CA HIS A 70 -1.34 8.07 -9.94
C HIS A 70 -2.06 9.32 -9.39
N ARG A 71 -1.73 9.77 -8.17
CA ARG A 71 -2.29 11.02 -7.63
C ARG A 71 -1.81 12.26 -8.38
N ARG A 72 -0.52 12.32 -8.77
CA ARG A 72 0.01 13.44 -9.58
C ARG A 72 -0.64 13.54 -10.96
N ARG A 73 -1.01 12.40 -11.57
CA ARG A 73 -1.65 12.37 -12.90
C ARG A 73 -3.10 12.86 -12.90
N ARG A 74 -3.75 12.98 -11.73
CA ARG A 74 -5.14 13.46 -11.59
C ARG A 74 -5.27 14.95 -11.27
N VAL A 75 -4.15 15.68 -11.17
CA VAL A 75 -4.19 17.14 -11.10
C VAL A 75 -4.04 17.65 -12.54
N PRO A 76 -5.11 18.13 -13.21
CA PRO A 76 -4.90 18.96 -14.38
C PRO A 76 -4.11 20.18 -13.92
N LEU A 77 -2.95 20.39 -14.53
CA LEU A 77 -2.12 21.57 -14.33
C LEU A 77 -2.84 22.78 -14.94
N ALA A 78 -3.95 23.22 -14.33
CA ALA A 78 -4.56 24.51 -14.60
C ALA A 78 -3.90 25.54 -13.69
N VAL A 79 -2.60 25.76 -13.89
CA VAL A 79 -1.87 26.93 -13.36
C VAL A 79 -0.94 27.43 -14.45
N ALA A 80 -1.57 27.99 -15.48
CA ALA A 80 -1.02 28.86 -16.50
C ALA A 80 -2.28 29.58 -17.01
N GLU A 81 -2.51 30.88 -16.92
CA GLU A 81 -1.63 32.02 -16.75
C GLU A 81 -2.47 33.12 -16.09
N ALA A 82 -1.97 33.77 -15.05
CA ALA A 82 -2.47 35.06 -14.60
C ALA A 82 -1.26 35.86 -14.09
N SER A 83 -0.43 36.30 -15.04
CA SER A 83 0.55 37.35 -14.81
C SER A 83 -0.20 38.68 -14.67
N PRO A 84 -0.08 39.41 -13.56
CA PRO A 84 -0.45 40.80 -13.52
C PRO A 84 0.75 41.63 -13.96
N GLN A 85 0.62 42.34 -15.08
CA GLN A 85 1.19 43.66 -15.32
C GLN A 85 0.61 44.27 -16.59
#